data_AF-A0A2B7X1W0-F1
#
_entry.id   AF-A0A2B7X1W0-F1
#
_cell.length_a   1.000
_cell.length_b   1.000
_cell.length_c   1.000
_cell.angle_alpha   90.00
_cell.angle_beta   90.00
_cell.angle_gamma   90.00
#
_symmetry.space_group_name_H-M   'P 1'
#
loop_
_entity.id
_entity.type
_entity.pdbx_description
1 polymer ?
#
loop_
_entity_poly.entity_id
_entity_poly.type
_entity_poly.pdbx_seq_one_letter_code
_entity_poly.pdbx_strand_id
1 'polypeptide(L)'
;MAMTSELKENFILIGVFGLFTLALMVARLLLRKIQKHSLSADDYLTAFAFICFAARMTIAVLILLWGTNSTDLSVPAGGQFKEPGIHHREMGSKLALANRVVYATYIWTQKAVIIVLYNRIPPGLLWPGRILTASWVALAVTFILVLVMSFSECSPFHLYWQVVPDPGTCAKATLHSYIHTGANALTDLILITIPLPWILRESWSRTQKSLLFFLLFLGLFLIAFAFSPLPVVNQNTSRTHQNALQNAEAFLLAFLANIITIAGLDRRYSAEDDDIDGIDHHDVPWPNSYSNRFSTGSGFRSLFDKKIIVTSKFELQHQTVSPSRVRQMFPRHPWTTPKRMSDENLIIQARGGSGS
;
A
#
# COMPACT_ATOMS: atom_id res chain seq x y z
N MET A 1 -41.06 -14.93 8.42
CA MET A 1 -40.03 -15.99 8.53
C MET A 1 -39.11 -15.59 9.68
N ALA A 2 -39.10 -16.33 10.78
CA ALA A 2 -38.25 -16.00 11.93
C ALA A 2 -36.77 -16.23 11.54
N MET A 3 -35.94 -15.21 11.69
CA MET A 3 -34.51 -15.25 11.37
C MET A 3 -33.76 -16.07 12.43
N THR A 4 -33.05 -17.13 12.04
CA THR A 4 -32.26 -17.97 12.95
C THR A 4 -31.17 -17.14 13.64
N SER A 5 -30.77 -17.51 14.87
CA SER A 5 -29.74 -16.81 15.65
C SER A 5 -28.43 -16.65 14.88
N GLU A 6 -27.99 -17.70 14.20
CA GLU A 6 -26.78 -17.69 13.36
C GLU A 6 -26.88 -16.72 12.18
N LEU A 7 -28.06 -16.58 11.56
CA LEU A 7 -28.26 -15.62 10.48
C LEU A 7 -28.17 -14.18 11.00
N LYS A 8 -28.69 -13.91 12.21
CA LYS A 8 -28.58 -12.58 12.83
C LYS A 8 -27.13 -12.22 13.12
N GLU A 9 -26.38 -13.16 13.68
CA GLU A 9 -24.97 -12.96 14.00
C GLU A 9 -24.14 -12.69 12.74
N ASN A 10 -24.31 -13.50 11.69
CA ASN A 10 -23.67 -13.29 10.39
C ASN A 10 -23.99 -11.91 9.79
N PHE A 11 -25.26 -11.51 9.83
CA PHE A 11 -25.70 -10.23 9.29
C PHE A 11 -25.05 -9.05 10.04
N ILE A 12 -25.01 -9.11 11.38
CA ILE A 12 -24.37 -8.09 12.21
C ILE A 12 -22.87 -8.01 11.91
N LEU A 13 -22.19 -9.16 11.86
CA LEU A 13 -20.74 -9.21 11.61
C LEU A 13 -20.39 -8.63 10.23
N ILE A 14 -21.11 -9.03 9.19
CA ILE A 14 -20.93 -8.48 7.83
C ILE A 14 -21.16 -6.97 7.86
N GLY A 15 -22.26 -6.50 8.44
CA GLY A 15 -22.58 -5.07 8.52
C GLY A 15 -21.51 -4.26 9.23
N VAL A 16 -21.02 -4.73 10.38
CA VAL A 16 -20.01 -4.02 11.19
C VAL A 16 -18.67 -3.97 10.48
N PHE A 17 -18.07 -5.12 10.13
CA PHE A 17 -16.78 -5.14 9.43
C PHE A 17 -16.86 -4.45 8.06
N GLY A 18 -17.98 -4.62 7.36
CA GLY A 18 -18.23 -3.98 6.08
C GLY A 18 -18.24 -2.46 6.18
N LEU A 19 -18.98 -1.91 7.14
CA LEU A 19 -19.06 -0.47 7.37
C LEU A 19 -17.69 0.11 7.74
N PHE A 20 -16.93 -0.53 8.63
CA PHE A 20 -15.59 -0.08 9.01
C PHE A 20 -14.62 -0.07 7.82
N THR A 21 -14.68 -1.10 6.97
CA THR A 21 -13.83 -1.20 5.78
C THR A 21 -14.14 -0.10 4.76
N LEU A 22 -15.44 0.13 4.48
CA LEU A 22 -15.89 1.22 3.60
C LEU A 22 -15.50 2.59 4.18
N ALA A 23 -15.70 2.80 5.48
CA ALA A 23 -15.35 4.04 6.16
C ALA A 23 -13.85 4.34 6.06
N LEU A 24 -12.98 3.33 6.21
CA LEU A 24 -11.52 3.49 6.03
C LEU A 24 -11.15 3.97 4.63
N MET A 25 -11.72 3.34 3.59
CA MET A 25 -11.45 3.73 2.20
C MET A 25 -11.97 5.13 1.88
N VAL A 26 -13.18 5.47 2.35
CA VAL A 26 -13.75 6.82 2.20
C VAL A 26 -12.91 7.84 2.96
N ALA A 27 -12.50 7.55 4.20
CA ALA A 27 -11.65 8.42 4.98
C ALA A 27 -10.35 8.73 4.23
N ARG A 28 -9.64 7.72 3.70
CA ARG A 28 -8.45 7.95 2.87
C ARG A 28 -8.71 8.93 1.71
N LEU A 29 -9.76 8.67 0.92
CA LEU A 29 -10.09 9.49 -0.25
C LEU A 29 -10.45 10.93 0.15
N LEU A 30 -11.17 11.11 1.27
CA LEU A 30 -11.50 12.43 1.82
C LEU A 30 -10.25 13.15 2.34
N LEU A 31 -9.36 12.45 3.06
CA LEU A 31 -8.09 13.02 3.54
C LEU A 31 -7.25 13.53 2.36
N ARG A 32 -7.11 12.75 1.28
CA ARG A 32 -6.43 13.16 0.05
C ARG A 32 -7.05 14.40 -0.57
N LYS A 33 -8.39 14.43 -0.68
CA LYS A 33 -9.13 15.57 -1.23
C LYS A 33 -8.95 16.84 -0.40
N ILE A 34 -8.98 16.73 0.94
CA ILE A 34 -8.77 17.86 1.86
C ILE A 34 -7.33 18.38 1.75
N GLN A 35 -6.36 17.50 1.57
CA GLN A 35 -4.96 17.87 1.39
C GLN A 35 -4.66 18.51 0.01
N LYS A 36 -5.66 18.67 -0.88
CA LYS A 36 -5.54 19.25 -2.22
C LYS A 36 -4.46 18.59 -3.11
N HIS A 37 -4.13 17.33 -2.85
CA HIS A 37 -3.20 16.59 -3.70
C HIS A 37 -3.85 16.22 -5.04
N SER A 38 -3.04 16.11 -6.09
CA SER A 38 -3.43 15.49 -7.35
C SER A 38 -3.78 14.02 -7.10
N LEU A 39 -4.86 13.56 -7.76
CA LEU A 39 -5.29 12.17 -7.67
C LEU A 39 -4.23 11.27 -8.28
N SER A 40 -3.72 10.36 -7.48
CA SER A 40 -2.68 9.42 -7.89
C SER A 40 -3.25 8.07 -8.29
N ALA A 41 -2.46 7.22 -8.96
CA ALA A 41 -2.86 5.88 -9.37
C ALA A 41 -3.42 5.01 -8.21
N ASP A 42 -2.88 5.16 -7.00
CA ASP A 42 -3.36 4.45 -5.80
C ASP A 42 -4.75 4.91 -5.34
N ASP A 43 -5.15 6.16 -5.61
CA ASP A 43 -6.48 6.66 -5.27
C ASP A 43 -7.54 6.07 -6.19
N TYR A 44 -7.24 5.94 -7.49
CA TYR A 44 -8.11 5.27 -8.45
C TYR A 44 -8.29 3.79 -8.12
N LEU A 45 -7.20 3.10 -7.77
CA LEU A 45 -7.27 1.70 -7.33
C LEU A 45 -8.07 1.55 -6.03
N THR A 46 -7.92 2.48 -5.08
CA THR A 46 -8.72 2.48 -3.83
C THR A 46 -10.20 2.72 -4.11
N ALA A 47 -10.53 3.64 -5.03
CA ALA A 47 -11.90 3.88 -5.45
C ALA A 47 -12.52 2.64 -6.14
N PHE A 48 -11.75 1.95 -6.99
CA PHE A 48 -12.17 0.69 -7.58
C PHE A 48 -12.40 -0.40 -6.51
N ALA A 49 -11.47 -0.54 -5.55
CA ALA A 49 -11.63 -1.46 -4.44
C ALA A 49 -12.87 -1.16 -3.58
N PHE A 50 -13.20 0.12 -3.38
CA PHE A 50 -14.43 0.53 -2.70
C PHE A 50 -15.68 0.02 -3.43
N ILE A 51 -15.73 0.19 -4.75
CA ILE A 51 -16.86 -0.29 -5.57
C ILE A 51 -16.98 -1.81 -5.48
N CYS A 52 -15.87 -2.55 -5.64
CA CYS A 52 -15.87 -4.01 -5.53
C CYS A 52 -16.33 -4.46 -4.14
N PHE A 53 -15.87 -3.82 -3.07
CA PHE A 53 -16.24 -4.18 -1.72
C PHE A 53 -17.71 -3.87 -1.41
N ALA A 54 -18.23 -2.74 -1.88
CA ALA A 54 -19.65 -2.41 -1.78
C ALA A 54 -20.51 -3.44 -2.52
N ALA A 55 -20.10 -3.86 -3.72
CA ALA A 55 -20.77 -4.92 -4.46
C ALA A 55 -20.75 -6.26 -3.70
N ARG A 56 -19.59 -6.67 -3.13
CA ARG A 56 -19.48 -7.86 -2.28
C ARG A 56 -20.47 -7.80 -1.12
N MET A 57 -20.55 -6.66 -0.43
CA MET A 57 -21.45 -6.49 0.71
C MET A 57 -22.91 -6.70 0.32
N THR A 58 -23.36 -6.09 -0.78
CA THR A 58 -24.72 -6.28 -1.30
C THR A 58 -24.97 -7.74 -1.69
N ILE A 59 -24.05 -8.36 -2.41
CA ILE A 59 -24.17 -9.76 -2.85
C ILE A 59 -24.20 -10.71 -1.63
N ALA A 60 -23.34 -10.49 -0.63
CA ALA A 60 -23.28 -11.32 0.58
C ALA A 60 -24.59 -11.28 1.38
N VAL A 61 -25.21 -10.09 1.51
CA VAL A 61 -26.53 -9.96 2.15
C VAL A 61 -27.59 -10.73 1.36
N LEU A 62 -27.61 -10.63 0.03
CA LEU A 62 -28.56 -11.37 -0.80
C LEU A 62 -28.36 -12.90 -0.70
N ILE A 63 -27.12 -13.37 -0.66
CA ILE A 63 -26.79 -14.79 -0.46
C ILE A 63 -27.29 -15.27 0.90
N LEU A 64 -27.11 -14.48 1.97
CA LEU A 64 -27.63 -14.84 3.30
C LEU A 64 -29.16 -14.90 3.34
N LEU A 65 -29.84 -14.02 2.60
CA LEU A 65 -31.31 -13.99 2.56
C LEU A 65 -31.90 -15.12 1.71
N TRP A 66 -31.25 -15.48 0.59
CA TRP A 66 -31.79 -16.42 -0.39
C TRP A 66 -31.23 -17.85 -0.25
N GLY A 67 -30.08 -18.01 0.40
CA GLY A 67 -29.39 -19.30 0.54
C GLY A 67 -28.68 -19.76 -0.74
N THR A 68 -27.92 -20.86 -0.65
CA THR A 68 -27.18 -21.45 -1.78
C THR A 68 -27.47 -22.94 -1.93
N ASN A 69 -27.00 -23.56 -3.01
CA ASN A 69 -27.07 -25.00 -3.25
C ASN A 69 -26.03 -25.80 -2.46
N SER A 70 -25.00 -25.16 -1.89
CA SER A 70 -23.84 -25.79 -1.27
C SER A 70 -24.08 -26.34 0.14
N THR A 71 -25.30 -26.78 0.46
CA THR A 71 -25.83 -27.27 1.75
C THR A 71 -26.32 -26.18 2.70
N ASP A 72 -27.62 -26.19 2.99
CA ASP A 72 -28.17 -25.57 4.19
C ASP A 72 -29.00 -26.60 4.95
N LEU A 73 -28.68 -26.73 6.24
CA LEU A 73 -28.99 -27.81 7.20
C LEU A 73 -30.47 -27.91 7.62
N SER A 74 -31.42 -27.55 6.77
CA SER A 74 -32.84 -27.46 7.11
C SER A 74 -33.75 -28.41 6.35
N VAL A 75 -33.21 -29.25 5.45
CA VAL A 75 -34.03 -30.20 4.68
C VAL A 75 -33.51 -31.61 4.91
N PRO A 76 -34.26 -32.46 5.66
CA PRO A 76 -33.99 -33.89 5.72
C PRO A 76 -33.91 -34.45 4.30
N ALA A 77 -32.95 -35.34 4.05
CA ALA A 77 -32.87 -36.09 2.81
C ALA A 77 -34.24 -36.75 2.53
N GLY A 78 -35.03 -36.17 1.62
CA GLY A 78 -36.41 -36.57 1.33
C GLY A 78 -37.49 -35.48 1.43
N GLY A 79 -37.19 -34.28 1.94
CA GLY A 79 -38.14 -33.17 1.99
C GLY A 79 -38.24 -32.43 0.64
N GLN A 80 -39.40 -32.48 -0.01
CA GLN A 80 -39.65 -31.71 -1.23
C GLN A 80 -39.49 -30.20 -0.95
N PHE A 81 -38.59 -29.53 -1.68
CA PHE A 81 -38.52 -28.07 -1.67
C PHE A 81 -39.82 -27.51 -2.26
N LYS A 82 -40.50 -26.60 -1.54
CA LYS A 82 -41.62 -25.84 -2.10
C LYS A 82 -41.09 -24.98 -3.26
N GLU A 83 -41.75 -25.01 -4.42
CA GLU A 83 -41.29 -24.36 -5.67
C GLU A 83 -40.70 -22.93 -5.55
N PRO A 84 -41.27 -21.98 -4.77
CA PRO A 84 -40.66 -20.65 -4.63
C PRO A 84 -39.29 -20.65 -3.93
N GLY A 85 -38.92 -21.70 -3.20
CA GLY A 85 -37.62 -21.83 -2.55
C GLY A 85 -36.49 -22.28 -3.50
N ILE A 86 -36.82 -22.93 -4.62
CA ILE A 86 -35.82 -23.43 -5.57
C ILE A 86 -35.23 -22.26 -6.37
N HIS A 87 -36.07 -21.35 -6.85
CA HIS A 87 -35.60 -20.20 -7.64
C HIS A 87 -34.70 -19.26 -6.82
N HIS A 88 -35.04 -19.01 -5.55
CA HIS A 88 -34.21 -18.20 -4.67
C HIS A 88 -32.83 -18.84 -4.43
N ARG A 89 -32.77 -20.17 -4.24
CA ARG A 89 -31.51 -20.90 -4.07
C ARG A 89 -30.68 -20.96 -5.35
N GLU A 90 -31.32 -21.09 -6.51
CA GLU A 90 -30.63 -21.01 -7.80
C GLU A 90 -29.98 -19.62 -7.97
N MET A 91 -30.76 -18.55 -7.70
CA MET A 91 -30.27 -17.18 -7.76
C MET A 91 -29.15 -16.93 -6.76
N GLY A 92 -29.30 -17.38 -5.52
CA GLY A 92 -28.27 -17.26 -4.49
C GLY A 92 -26.99 -18.02 -4.83
N SER A 93 -27.08 -19.15 -5.55
CA SER A 93 -25.91 -19.89 -6.03
C SER A 93 -25.18 -19.17 -7.17
N LYS A 94 -25.92 -18.54 -8.09
CA LYS A 94 -25.34 -17.65 -9.12
C LYS A 94 -24.64 -16.44 -8.48
N LEU A 95 -25.28 -15.84 -7.48
CA LEU A 95 -24.68 -14.77 -6.69
C LEU A 95 -23.45 -15.22 -5.91
N ALA A 96 -23.42 -16.45 -5.39
CA ALA A 96 -22.26 -17.00 -4.71
C ALA A 96 -21.06 -17.13 -5.66
N LEU A 97 -21.28 -17.54 -6.91
CA LEU A 97 -20.23 -17.54 -7.93
C LEU A 97 -19.74 -16.12 -8.24
N ALA A 98 -20.66 -15.16 -8.41
CA ALA A 98 -20.30 -13.75 -8.60
C ALA A 98 -19.51 -13.18 -7.40
N ASN A 99 -19.89 -13.55 -6.18
CA ASN A 99 -19.21 -13.14 -4.96
C ASN A 99 -17.74 -13.59 -4.91
N ARG A 100 -17.42 -14.79 -5.42
CA ARG A 100 -16.04 -15.29 -5.50
C ARG A 100 -15.18 -14.36 -6.35
N VAL A 101 -15.68 -13.98 -7.53
CA VAL A 101 -14.98 -13.10 -8.48
C VAL A 101 -14.80 -11.70 -7.90
N VAL A 102 -15.88 -11.11 -7.36
CA VAL A 102 -15.84 -9.77 -6.76
C VAL A 102 -14.89 -9.73 -5.56
N TYR A 103 -14.88 -10.78 -4.73
CA TYR A 103 -13.96 -10.87 -3.60
C TYR A 103 -12.50 -10.97 -4.02
N ALA A 104 -12.19 -11.88 -4.95
CA ALA A 104 -10.84 -11.99 -5.49
C ALA A 104 -10.39 -10.65 -6.11
N THR A 105 -11.27 -9.99 -6.85
CA THR A 105 -10.97 -8.68 -7.45
C THR A 105 -10.63 -7.64 -6.37
N TYR A 106 -11.42 -7.58 -5.29
CA TYR A 106 -11.15 -6.70 -4.17
C TYR A 106 -9.80 -6.97 -3.50
N ILE A 107 -9.52 -8.23 -3.10
CA ILE A 107 -8.28 -8.60 -2.41
C ILE A 107 -7.05 -8.29 -3.27
N TRP A 108 -7.08 -8.64 -4.55
CA TRP A 108 -5.95 -8.38 -5.47
C TRP A 108 -5.78 -6.89 -5.75
N THR A 109 -6.87 -6.12 -5.80
CA THR A 109 -6.79 -4.66 -5.92
C THR A 109 -6.13 -4.03 -4.70
N GLN A 110 -6.46 -4.46 -3.48
CA GLN A 110 -5.80 -3.95 -2.26
C GLN A 110 -4.30 -4.27 -2.25
N LYS A 111 -3.91 -5.47 -2.70
CA LYS A 111 -2.50 -5.84 -2.88
C LYS A 111 -1.83 -4.95 -3.94
N ALA A 112 -2.51 -4.65 -5.05
CA ALA A 112 -2.00 -3.71 -6.06
C ALA A 112 -1.77 -2.30 -5.48
N VAL A 113 -2.69 -1.80 -4.63
CA VAL A 113 -2.50 -0.52 -3.90
C VAL A 113 -1.23 -0.55 -3.04
N ILE A 114 -0.97 -1.65 -2.34
CA ILE A 114 0.25 -1.83 -1.54
C ILE A 114 1.50 -1.81 -2.42
N ILE A 115 1.49 -2.47 -3.58
CA ILE A 115 2.62 -2.46 -4.52
C ILE A 115 2.89 -1.05 -5.04
N VAL A 116 1.84 -0.29 -5.42
CA VAL A 116 1.97 1.12 -5.85
C VAL A 116 2.54 1.99 -4.73
N LEU A 117 2.16 1.71 -3.48
CA LEU A 117 2.68 2.41 -2.31
C LEU A 117 4.18 2.12 -2.09
N TYR A 118 4.62 0.88 -2.31
CA TYR A 118 6.05 0.53 -2.23
C TYR A 118 6.89 1.19 -3.33
N ASN A 119 6.31 1.46 -4.49
CA ASN A 119 6.95 2.19 -5.59
C ASN A 119 7.39 3.61 -5.19
N ARG A 120 6.71 4.23 -4.23
CA ARG A 120 7.00 5.60 -3.76
C ARG A 120 8.10 5.66 -2.71
N ILE A 121 8.56 4.52 -2.21
CA ILE A 121 9.59 4.50 -1.18
C ILE A 121 10.95 4.58 -1.89
N PRO A 122 11.80 5.56 -1.55
CA PRO A 122 13.01 5.83 -2.31
C PRO A 122 13.92 4.60 -2.41
N PRO A 123 14.53 4.36 -3.59
CA PRO A 123 15.38 3.20 -3.82
C PRO A 123 16.67 3.31 -3.00
N GLY A 124 16.64 2.81 -1.77
CA GLY A 124 17.83 2.66 -0.92
C GLY A 124 18.63 1.37 -1.18
N LEU A 125 18.20 0.53 -2.13
CA LEU A 125 18.72 -0.82 -2.36
C LEU A 125 18.98 -1.06 -3.85
N LEU A 126 19.88 -1.99 -4.19
CA LEU A 126 20.30 -2.29 -5.57
C LEU A 126 19.29 -3.14 -6.37
N TRP A 127 18.24 -3.69 -5.74
CA TRP A 127 17.29 -4.66 -6.33
C TRP A 127 15.78 -4.28 -6.37
N PRO A 128 15.31 -3.05 -6.04
CA PRO A 128 13.88 -2.79 -5.82
C PRO A 128 13.04 -2.92 -7.10
N GLY A 129 13.57 -2.52 -8.26
CA GLY A 129 12.84 -2.60 -9.53
C GLY A 129 12.48 -4.03 -9.93
N ARG A 130 13.45 -4.96 -9.86
CA ARG A 130 13.21 -6.36 -10.25
C ARG A 130 12.23 -7.08 -9.33
N ILE A 131 12.36 -6.86 -8.02
CA ILE A 131 11.47 -7.47 -7.03
C ILE A 131 10.05 -6.94 -7.24
N LEU A 132 9.89 -5.64 -7.47
CA LEU A 132 8.57 -5.05 -7.69
C LEU A 132 7.93 -5.51 -8.99
N THR A 133 8.68 -5.59 -10.09
CA THR A 133 8.18 -6.17 -11.34
C THR A 133 7.77 -7.62 -11.15
N ALA A 134 8.58 -8.42 -10.44
CA ALA A 134 8.23 -9.80 -10.11
C ALA A 134 6.95 -9.88 -9.27
N SER A 135 6.76 -8.97 -8.30
CA SER A 135 5.53 -8.88 -7.50
C SER A 135 4.30 -8.57 -8.33
N TRP A 136 4.40 -7.65 -9.30
CA TRP A 136 3.29 -7.37 -10.24
C TRP A 136 2.95 -8.59 -11.10
N VAL A 137 3.96 -9.28 -11.64
CA VAL A 137 3.76 -10.50 -12.43
C VAL A 137 3.13 -11.59 -11.59
N ALA A 138 3.64 -11.82 -10.37
CA ALA A 138 3.08 -12.81 -9.45
C ALA A 138 1.62 -12.49 -9.08
N LEU A 139 1.31 -11.21 -8.83
CA LEU A 139 -0.06 -10.76 -8.55
C LEU A 139 -0.99 -11.02 -9.74
N ALA A 140 -0.56 -10.72 -10.97
CA ALA A 140 -1.34 -10.96 -12.18
C ALA A 140 -1.57 -12.46 -12.43
N VAL A 141 -0.53 -13.28 -12.32
CA VAL A 141 -0.61 -14.74 -12.54
C VAL A 141 -1.53 -15.40 -11.52
N THR A 142 -1.38 -15.07 -10.24
CA THR A 142 -2.23 -15.61 -9.17
C THR A 142 -3.68 -15.15 -9.30
N PHE A 143 -3.92 -13.91 -9.76
CA PHE A 143 -5.27 -13.42 -10.02
C PHE A 143 -5.97 -14.24 -11.11
N ILE A 144 -5.29 -14.41 -12.25
CA ILE A 144 -5.81 -15.18 -13.38
C ILE A 144 -6.08 -16.63 -12.95
N LEU A 145 -5.16 -17.25 -12.21
CA LEU A 145 -5.35 -18.59 -11.67
C LEU A 145 -6.63 -18.71 -10.83
N VAL A 146 -6.84 -17.79 -9.88
CA VAL A 146 -8.04 -17.80 -9.02
C VAL A 146 -9.32 -17.56 -9.81
N LEU A 147 -9.29 -16.68 -10.83
CA LEU A 147 -10.43 -16.48 -11.71
C LEU A 147 -10.76 -17.71 -12.53
N VAL A 148 -9.78 -18.35 -13.16
CA VAL A 148 -9.98 -19.59 -13.92
C VAL A 148 -10.58 -20.67 -13.02
N MET A 149 -10.01 -20.85 -11.83
CA MET A 149 -10.51 -21.81 -10.85
C MET A 149 -11.90 -21.48 -10.30
N SER A 150 -12.33 -20.21 -10.37
CA SER A 150 -13.71 -19.83 -10.02
C SER A 150 -14.73 -20.48 -10.95
N PHE A 151 -14.39 -20.67 -12.22
CA PHE A 151 -15.32 -21.15 -13.25
C PHE A 151 -15.07 -22.59 -13.72
N SER A 152 -13.92 -23.18 -13.38
CA SER A 152 -13.53 -24.51 -13.86
C SER A 152 -13.81 -25.68 -12.90
N GLU A 153 -14.36 -25.42 -11.71
CA GLU A 153 -14.54 -26.43 -10.66
C GLU A 153 -15.71 -27.37 -10.94
N CYS A 154 -16.77 -26.88 -11.61
CA CYS A 154 -17.91 -27.70 -12.01
C CYS A 154 -18.01 -27.82 -13.54
N SER A 155 -18.03 -29.06 -14.04
CA SER A 155 -18.32 -29.37 -15.44
C SER A 155 -19.35 -30.51 -15.50
N PRO A 156 -20.53 -30.30 -16.10
CA PRO A 156 -21.01 -29.12 -16.83
C PRO A 156 -21.33 -27.88 -15.95
N PHE A 157 -21.26 -26.69 -16.55
CA PHE A 157 -21.34 -25.40 -15.84
C PHE A 157 -22.65 -25.16 -15.07
N HIS A 158 -23.77 -25.79 -15.47
CA HIS A 158 -25.05 -25.63 -14.77
C HIS A 158 -25.04 -26.19 -13.34
N LEU A 159 -24.10 -27.07 -13.00
CA LEU A 159 -23.93 -27.63 -11.66
C LEU A 159 -23.63 -26.56 -10.60
N TYR A 160 -23.10 -25.39 -10.99
CA TYR A 160 -22.84 -24.29 -10.06
C TYR A 160 -24.11 -23.77 -9.37
N TRP A 161 -25.27 -23.81 -10.03
CA TRP A 161 -26.53 -23.31 -9.49
C TRP A 161 -27.65 -24.37 -9.46
N GLN A 162 -27.34 -25.61 -9.79
CA GLN A 162 -28.28 -26.71 -9.67
C GLN A 162 -28.61 -26.96 -8.20
N VAL A 163 -29.92 -27.03 -7.89
CA VAL A 163 -30.45 -27.27 -6.53
C VAL A 163 -30.93 -28.71 -6.36
N VAL A 164 -31.60 -29.25 -7.39
CA VAL A 164 -32.12 -30.63 -7.42
C VAL A 164 -31.87 -31.19 -8.84
N PRO A 165 -31.32 -32.41 -8.99
CA PRO A 165 -30.71 -33.27 -7.95
C PRO A 165 -29.43 -32.65 -7.37
N ASP A 166 -28.90 -33.21 -6.26
CA ASP A 166 -27.70 -32.69 -5.58
C ASP A 166 -26.50 -32.60 -6.56
N PRO A 167 -25.90 -31.41 -6.77
CA PRO A 167 -24.76 -31.21 -7.68
C PRO A 167 -23.45 -31.87 -7.18
N GLY A 168 -23.44 -32.46 -5.98
CA GLY A 168 -22.29 -33.18 -5.44
C GLY A 168 -21.21 -32.28 -4.86
N THR A 169 -19.95 -32.73 -4.88
CA THR A 169 -18.85 -32.06 -4.18
C THR A 169 -18.37 -30.77 -4.85
N CYS A 170 -18.64 -30.57 -6.15
CA CYS A 170 -18.19 -29.35 -6.86
C CYS A 170 -18.88 -28.09 -6.33
N ALA A 171 -20.15 -28.19 -5.92
CA ALA A 171 -20.90 -27.07 -5.37
C ALA A 171 -20.33 -26.57 -4.02
N LYS A 172 -19.53 -27.39 -3.32
CA LYS A 172 -18.89 -27.04 -2.05
C LYS A 172 -17.67 -26.13 -2.21
N ALA A 173 -17.23 -25.84 -3.44
CA ALA A 173 -16.16 -24.88 -3.72
C ALA A 173 -14.81 -25.18 -3.05
N THR A 174 -14.55 -26.46 -2.75
CA THR A 174 -13.42 -26.86 -1.91
C THR A 174 -12.09 -26.62 -2.62
N LEU A 175 -11.99 -26.99 -3.90
CA LEU A 175 -10.77 -26.81 -4.68
C LEU A 175 -10.50 -25.32 -4.92
N HIS A 176 -11.55 -24.55 -5.24
CA HIS A 176 -11.45 -23.10 -5.34
C HIS A 176 -10.91 -22.50 -4.05
N SER A 177 -11.43 -22.91 -2.90
CA SER A 177 -11.03 -22.37 -1.59
C SER A 177 -9.55 -22.61 -1.31
N TYR A 178 -9.04 -23.83 -1.57
CA TYR A 178 -7.61 -24.12 -1.40
C TYR A 178 -6.71 -23.27 -2.31
N ILE A 179 -7.08 -23.13 -3.59
CA ILE A 179 -6.27 -22.37 -4.54
C ILE A 179 -6.33 -20.88 -4.22
N HIS A 180 -7.49 -20.35 -3.88
CA HIS A 180 -7.66 -18.97 -3.45
C HIS A 180 -6.78 -18.66 -2.23
N THR A 181 -6.89 -19.47 -1.17
CA THR A 181 -6.08 -19.28 0.04
C THR A 181 -4.58 -19.43 -0.24
N GLY A 182 -4.16 -20.44 -1.01
CA GLY A 182 -2.75 -20.63 -1.36
C GLY A 182 -2.18 -19.46 -2.16
N ALA A 183 -2.91 -18.98 -3.17
CA ALA A 183 -2.52 -17.83 -3.98
C ALA A 183 -2.47 -16.52 -3.16
N ASN A 184 -3.44 -16.34 -2.26
CA ASN A 184 -3.50 -15.19 -1.36
C ASN A 184 -2.33 -15.18 -0.36
N ALA A 185 -2.07 -16.29 0.32
CA ALA A 185 -0.94 -16.43 1.25
C ALA A 185 0.42 -16.27 0.55
N LEU A 186 0.58 -16.84 -0.66
CA LEU A 186 1.79 -16.68 -1.45
C LEU A 186 2.05 -15.21 -1.81
N THR A 187 1.01 -14.49 -2.25
CA THR A 187 1.15 -13.07 -2.58
C THR A 187 1.42 -12.22 -1.35
N ASP A 188 0.83 -12.53 -0.18
CA ASP A 188 1.18 -11.82 1.07
C ASP A 188 2.63 -12.05 1.49
N LEU A 189 3.14 -13.28 1.35
CA LEU A 189 4.55 -13.57 1.62
C LEU A 189 5.46 -12.74 0.72
N ILE A 190 5.15 -12.64 -0.57
CA ILE A 190 5.89 -11.81 -1.52
C ILE A 190 5.88 -10.34 -1.06
N LEU A 191 4.71 -9.78 -0.71
CA LEU A 191 4.60 -8.40 -0.27
C LEU A 191 5.37 -8.13 1.03
N ILE A 192 5.34 -9.07 1.97
CA ILE A 192 6.11 -9.01 3.21
C ILE A 192 7.62 -8.99 2.97
N THR A 193 8.11 -9.69 1.93
CA THR A 193 9.55 -9.73 1.66
C THR A 193 10.11 -8.40 1.15
N ILE A 194 9.28 -7.54 0.56
CA ILE A 194 9.68 -6.25 -0.02
C ILE A 194 10.31 -5.31 1.03
N PRO A 195 9.68 -5.05 2.20
CA PRO A 195 10.25 -4.17 3.21
C PRO A 195 11.37 -4.78 4.07
N LEU A 196 11.57 -6.11 4.07
CA LEU A 196 12.56 -6.77 4.95
C LEU A 196 13.99 -6.24 4.79
N PRO A 197 14.54 -6.05 3.57
CA PRO A 197 15.86 -5.50 3.39
C PRO A 197 16.00 -4.07 3.94
N TRP A 198 14.92 -3.29 3.98
CA TRP A 198 14.95 -1.92 4.49
C TRP A 198 15.06 -1.85 6.01
N ILE A 199 14.48 -2.83 6.72
CA ILE A 199 14.54 -2.92 8.18
C ILE A 199 15.99 -3.10 8.68
N LEU A 200 16.83 -3.78 7.90
CA LEU A 200 18.23 -4.03 8.24
C LEU A 200 19.13 -2.79 8.11
N ARG A 201 18.62 -1.68 7.55
CA ARG A 201 19.41 -0.46 7.37
C ARG A 201 19.46 0.36 8.67
N GLU A 202 20.67 0.67 9.12
CA GLU A 202 20.90 1.28 10.43
C GLU A 202 20.33 2.71 10.57
N SER A 203 20.21 3.43 9.45
CA SER A 203 19.90 4.87 9.37
C SER A 203 18.46 5.29 9.72
N TRP A 204 17.53 4.36 9.97
CA TRP A 204 16.12 4.70 10.23
C TRP A 204 15.85 5.07 11.69
N SER A 205 14.96 6.05 11.91
CA SER A 205 14.51 6.44 13.24
C SER A 205 13.77 5.29 13.94
N ARG A 206 13.82 5.23 15.28
CA ARG A 206 13.18 4.15 16.08
C ARG A 206 11.68 4.01 15.79
N THR A 207 11.02 5.12 15.48
CA THR A 207 9.59 5.16 15.18
C THR A 207 9.27 4.60 13.80
N GLN A 208 10.10 4.85 12.78
CA GLN A 208 9.95 4.23 11.46
C GLN A 208 10.24 2.72 11.51
N LYS A 209 11.26 2.31 12.28
CA LYS A 209 11.54 0.88 12.53
C LYS A 209 10.36 0.18 13.21
N SER A 210 9.74 0.84 14.20
CA SER A 210 8.53 0.33 14.87
C SER A 210 7.35 0.18 13.90
N LEU A 211 7.11 1.16 13.03
CA LEU A 211 6.05 1.06 12.03
C LEU A 211 6.31 -0.08 11.02
N LEU A 212 7.52 -0.20 10.49
CA LEU A 212 7.88 -1.28 9.57
C LEU A 212 7.71 -2.65 10.22
N PHE A 213 8.10 -2.78 11.49
CA PHE A 213 7.85 -3.98 12.28
C PHE A 213 6.35 -4.24 12.44
N PHE A 214 5.55 -3.24 12.79
CA PHE A 214 4.10 -3.37 12.87
C PHE A 214 3.48 -3.84 11.55
N LEU A 215 3.89 -3.27 10.41
CA LEU A 215 3.40 -3.66 9.08
C LEU A 215 3.80 -5.10 8.73
N LEU A 216 5.02 -5.51 9.09
CA LEU A 216 5.50 -6.87 8.92
C LEU A 216 4.67 -7.87 9.73
N PHE A 217 4.41 -7.56 11.01
CA PHE A 217 3.58 -8.39 11.89
C PHE A 217 2.13 -8.46 11.41
N LEU A 218 1.58 -7.34 10.95
CA LEU A 218 0.24 -7.31 10.37
C LEU A 218 0.14 -8.17 9.11
N GLY A 219 1.18 -8.16 8.25
CA GLY A 219 1.26 -9.07 7.10
C GLY A 219 1.27 -10.55 7.50
N LEU A 220 2.07 -10.93 8.50
CA LEU A 220 2.07 -12.31 9.00
C LEU A 220 0.71 -12.72 9.58
N PHE A 221 0.04 -11.80 10.25
CA PHE A 221 -1.30 -12.01 10.78
C PHE A 221 -2.34 -12.20 9.67
N LEU A 222 -2.25 -11.45 8.56
CA LEU A 222 -3.09 -11.65 7.38
C LEU A 222 -2.94 -13.07 6.80
N ILE A 223 -1.72 -13.61 6.77
CA ILE A 223 -1.50 -14.99 6.32
C ILE A 223 -2.24 -15.99 7.23
N ALA A 224 -2.18 -15.80 8.56
CA ALA A 224 -2.91 -16.65 9.49
C ALA A 224 -4.44 -16.58 9.25
N PHE A 225 -4.95 -15.37 9.00
CA PHE A 225 -6.35 -15.15 8.65
C PHE A 225 -6.72 -15.82 7.33
N ALA A 226 -5.86 -15.79 6.32
CA ALA A 226 -6.12 -16.43 5.03
C ALA A 226 -6.30 -17.96 5.14
N PHE A 227 -5.55 -18.63 6.01
CA PHE A 227 -5.62 -20.09 6.20
C PHE A 227 -6.81 -20.54 7.03
N SER A 228 -7.25 -19.70 7.97
CA SER A 228 -8.22 -20.09 8.99
C SER A 228 -9.66 -20.37 8.50
N PRO A 229 -10.14 -19.84 7.35
CA PRO A 229 -11.39 -20.26 6.71
C PRO A 229 -11.35 -21.62 6.01
N LEU A 230 -10.18 -22.27 5.88
CA LEU A 230 -10.11 -23.56 5.19
C LEU A 230 -10.89 -24.64 5.96
N PRO A 231 -11.68 -25.47 5.27
CA PRO A 231 -12.35 -26.60 5.90
C PRO A 231 -11.30 -27.64 6.30
N VAL A 232 -10.88 -27.64 7.56
CA VAL A 232 -10.03 -28.69 8.11
C VAL A 232 -10.90 -29.89 8.43
N VAL A 233 -10.51 -31.06 7.92
CA VAL A 233 -11.28 -32.33 7.91
C VAL A 233 -11.78 -32.79 9.30
N ASN A 234 -11.31 -32.21 10.40
CA ASN A 234 -11.66 -32.62 11.77
C ASN A 234 -12.15 -31.48 12.68
N GLN A 235 -12.47 -30.28 12.16
CA GLN A 235 -12.98 -29.18 12.98
C GLN A 235 -14.36 -28.72 12.50
N ASN A 236 -15.36 -28.82 13.39
CA ASN A 236 -16.68 -28.24 13.19
C ASN A 236 -16.63 -26.73 13.45
N THR A 237 -15.84 -26.00 12.67
CA THR A 237 -15.84 -24.53 12.74
C THR A 237 -17.15 -24.04 12.14
N SER A 238 -17.92 -23.26 12.91
CA SER A 238 -19.18 -22.72 12.40
C SER A 238 -18.91 -21.83 11.18
N ARG A 239 -19.81 -21.87 10.19
CA ARG A 239 -19.73 -21.00 9.00
C ARG A 239 -19.71 -19.54 9.37
N THR A 240 -20.36 -19.19 10.47
CA THR A 240 -20.36 -17.84 11.04
C THR A 240 -18.94 -17.38 11.39
N HIS A 241 -18.15 -18.23 12.05
CA HIS A 241 -16.76 -17.91 12.35
C HIS A 241 -15.92 -17.77 11.07
N GLN A 242 -16.10 -18.65 10.08
CA GLN A 242 -15.36 -18.56 8.81
C GLN A 242 -15.67 -17.26 8.05
N ASN A 243 -16.94 -16.88 7.96
CA ASN A 243 -17.37 -15.63 7.33
C ASN A 243 -16.83 -14.39 8.05
N ALA A 244 -16.88 -14.40 9.39
CA ALA A 244 -16.33 -13.32 10.21
C ALA A 244 -14.85 -13.10 9.92
N LEU A 245 -14.12 -14.20 9.76
CA LEU A 245 -12.68 -14.23 9.59
C LEU A 245 -12.26 -13.73 8.20
N GLN A 246 -12.99 -14.10 7.15
CA GLN A 246 -12.81 -13.53 5.81
C GLN A 246 -13.11 -12.03 5.77
N ASN A 247 -14.12 -11.56 6.52
CA ASN A 247 -14.43 -10.13 6.58
C ASN A 247 -13.38 -9.35 7.39
N ALA A 248 -12.84 -9.96 8.45
CA ALA A 248 -11.74 -9.39 9.20
C ALA A 248 -10.45 -9.34 8.36
N GLU A 249 -10.15 -10.36 7.57
CA GLU A 249 -9.05 -10.35 6.60
C GLU A 249 -9.18 -9.18 5.61
N ALA A 250 -10.35 -9.04 4.98
CA ALA A 250 -10.63 -7.94 4.08
C ALA A 250 -10.42 -6.57 4.74
N PHE A 251 -10.94 -6.39 5.95
CA PHE A 251 -10.76 -5.18 6.74
C PHE A 251 -9.28 -4.89 7.04
N LEU A 252 -8.54 -5.88 7.53
CA LEU A 252 -7.13 -5.74 7.88
C LEU A 252 -6.26 -5.43 6.66
N LEU A 253 -6.56 -6.04 5.51
CA LEU A 253 -5.87 -5.77 4.26
C LEU A 253 -6.14 -4.35 3.76
N ALA A 254 -7.39 -3.88 3.84
CA ALA A 254 -7.70 -2.48 3.58
C ALA A 254 -6.96 -1.57 4.56
N PHE A 255 -6.94 -1.88 5.85
CA PHE A 255 -6.21 -1.10 6.82
C PHE A 255 -4.72 -1.00 6.45
N LEU A 256 -4.07 -2.13 6.13
CA LEU A 256 -2.68 -2.19 5.69
C LEU A 256 -2.42 -1.36 4.42
N ALA A 257 -3.30 -1.45 3.42
CA ALA A 257 -3.17 -0.72 2.16
C ALA A 257 -3.34 0.81 2.32
N ASN A 258 -4.04 1.25 3.37
CA ASN A 258 -4.42 2.65 3.59
C ASN A 258 -3.63 3.33 4.73
N ILE A 259 -2.97 2.59 5.62
CA ILE A 259 -2.35 3.12 6.85
C ILE A 259 -1.26 4.16 6.58
N ILE A 260 -0.42 3.97 5.56
CA ILE A 260 0.70 4.90 5.27
C ILE A 260 0.18 6.26 4.79
N THR A 261 -0.88 6.26 3.97
CA THR A 261 -1.55 7.47 3.50
C THR A 261 -2.27 8.18 4.65
N ILE A 262 -3.00 7.44 5.50
CA ILE A 262 -3.70 8.00 6.66
C ILE A 262 -2.71 8.57 7.69
N ALA A 263 -1.59 7.88 7.93
CA ALA A 263 -0.53 8.35 8.82
C ALA A 263 0.23 9.56 8.27
N GLY A 264 -0.02 9.96 7.01
CA GLY A 264 0.61 11.13 6.39
C GLY A 264 2.08 10.95 6.07
N LEU A 265 2.57 9.71 5.96
CA LEU A 265 3.96 9.40 5.60
C LEU A 265 4.28 9.69 4.14
N ASP A 266 3.27 9.75 3.28
CA ASP A 266 3.38 10.19 1.88
C ASP A 266 3.93 11.63 1.78
N ARG A 267 3.79 12.43 2.86
CA ARG A 267 4.14 13.86 2.89
C ARG A 267 5.65 14.16 2.91
N ARG A 268 6.51 13.20 3.26
CA ARG A 268 7.97 13.42 3.20
C ARG A 268 8.55 13.28 1.80
N TYR A 269 7.89 12.51 0.93
CA TYR A 269 8.46 12.15 -0.35
C TYR A 269 8.22 13.22 -1.41
N SER A 270 6.97 13.71 -1.56
CA SER A 270 6.68 14.78 -2.55
C SER A 270 7.33 16.13 -2.21
N ALA A 271 7.59 16.42 -0.93
CA ALA A 271 8.26 17.65 -0.55
C ALA A 271 9.75 17.66 -0.91
N GLU A 272 10.37 16.48 -1.10
CA GLU A 272 11.77 16.37 -1.50
C GLU A 272 11.92 16.34 -3.03
N ASP A 273 10.91 15.86 -3.77
CA ASP A 273 10.85 16.00 -5.24
C ASP A 273 10.55 17.44 -5.69
N ASP A 274 9.66 18.17 -5.00
CA ASP A 274 9.39 19.59 -5.32
C ASP A 274 10.63 20.50 -5.06
N ASP A 275 11.54 20.10 -4.17
CA ASP A 275 12.80 20.82 -3.92
C ASP A 275 13.92 20.44 -4.92
N ILE A 276 13.79 19.34 -5.68
CA ILE A 276 14.80 18.89 -6.66
C ILE A 276 14.50 19.41 -8.08
N ASP A 277 13.23 19.63 -8.44
CA ASP A 277 12.84 20.13 -9.77
C ASP A 277 12.88 21.68 -9.89
N GLY A 278 13.35 22.38 -8.84
CA GLY A 278 13.39 23.85 -8.76
C GLY A 278 14.71 24.53 -9.13
N ILE A 279 15.62 23.89 -9.88
CA ILE A 279 16.85 24.55 -10.37
C ILE A 279 16.64 25.05 -11.80
N ASP A 280 15.87 26.13 -11.94
CA ASP A 280 15.86 26.93 -13.16
C ASP A 280 17.06 27.90 -13.13
N HIS A 281 17.93 27.77 -14.11
CA HIS A 281 19.01 28.73 -14.39
C HIS A 281 18.39 30.01 -14.96
N HIS A 282 18.17 31.04 -14.14
CA HIS A 282 18.24 32.44 -14.61
C HIS A 282 18.57 33.40 -13.45
N ASP A 283 19.41 34.37 -13.79
CA ASP A 283 20.08 35.34 -12.93
C ASP A 283 19.14 36.28 -12.13
N VAL A 284 19.78 36.97 -11.17
CA VAL A 284 19.48 38.22 -10.41
C VAL A 284 18.79 38.20 -9.02
N PRO A 285 19.23 39.10 -8.10
CA PRO A 285 19.09 38.96 -6.63
C PRO A 285 18.10 39.97 -6.00
N TRP A 286 17.26 39.57 -5.04
CA TRP A 286 16.78 40.40 -3.90
C TRP A 286 16.15 39.52 -2.80
N PRO A 287 16.21 39.91 -1.50
CA PRO A 287 15.81 39.07 -0.38
C PRO A 287 14.34 39.28 -0.02
N ASN A 288 13.53 38.22 0.04
CA ASN A 288 12.15 38.33 0.55
C ASN A 288 11.78 37.24 1.55
N SER A 289 11.62 37.68 2.80
CA SER A 289 10.58 37.33 3.76
C SER A 289 10.15 35.86 3.84
N TYR A 290 10.75 35.11 4.77
CA TYR A 290 10.20 33.86 5.26
C TYR A 290 8.95 34.13 6.11
N SER A 291 7.78 34.01 5.49
CA SER A 291 6.52 33.88 6.22
C SER A 291 6.47 32.52 6.93
N ASN A 292 6.66 32.53 8.25
CA ASN A 292 6.50 31.34 9.08
C ASN A 292 5.01 30.96 9.16
N ARG A 293 4.59 30.00 8.33
CA ARG A 293 3.25 29.40 8.43
C ARG A 293 3.29 28.26 9.46
N PHE A 294 3.02 28.60 10.71
CA PHE A 294 2.87 27.65 11.81
C PHE A 294 1.61 26.80 11.57
N SER A 295 1.79 25.52 11.24
CA SER A 295 0.69 24.55 11.15
C SER A 295 0.62 23.78 12.47
N THR A 296 -0.33 24.17 13.30
CA THR A 296 -0.79 23.43 14.48
C THR A 296 -1.52 22.15 14.04
N GLY A 297 -0.77 21.09 13.78
CA GLY A 297 -1.30 19.75 13.55
C GLY A 297 -1.14 18.88 14.79
N SER A 298 -2.24 18.63 15.50
CA SER A 298 -2.33 17.77 16.69
C SER A 298 -2.07 16.29 16.39
N GLY A 299 -1.55 15.56 17.39
CA GLY A 299 -1.75 14.11 17.54
C GLY A 299 -0.52 13.22 17.33
N PHE A 300 0.00 13.10 16.10
CA PHE A 300 1.03 12.10 15.76
C PHE A 300 2.18 12.64 14.89
N ARG A 301 1.99 13.81 14.26
CA ARG A 301 3.00 14.48 13.42
C ARG A 301 4.22 14.95 14.22
N SER A 302 4.05 15.35 15.48
CA SER A 302 5.13 15.87 16.32
C SER A 302 6.19 14.83 16.69
N LEU A 303 5.84 13.53 16.69
CA LEU A 303 6.78 12.45 17.02
C LEU A 303 7.90 12.27 15.99
N PHE A 304 7.71 12.79 14.77
CA PHE A 304 8.64 12.63 13.66
C PHE A 304 9.29 13.95 13.24
N ASP A 305 8.87 15.09 13.81
CA ASP A 305 9.30 16.43 13.41
C ASP A 305 10.63 16.85 14.05
N LYS A 306 11.62 15.95 14.11
CA LYS A 306 13.01 16.38 14.32
C LYS A 306 13.54 16.95 13.01
N LYS A 307 13.25 18.23 12.82
CA LYS A 307 13.95 19.11 11.89
C LYS A 307 15.45 19.01 12.21
N ILE A 308 16.23 18.35 11.34
CA ILE A 308 17.67 18.58 11.30
C ILE A 308 17.79 20.02 10.80
N ILE A 309 17.96 20.95 11.72
CA ILE A 309 18.34 22.30 11.37
C ILE A 309 19.79 22.18 10.90
N VAL A 310 19.98 22.05 9.59
CA VAL A 310 21.26 22.39 8.99
C VAL A 310 21.37 23.90 9.12
N THR A 311 21.91 24.38 10.25
CA THR A 311 22.39 25.75 10.33
C THR A 311 23.60 25.82 9.41
N SER A 312 23.39 26.10 8.13
CA SER A 312 24.46 26.58 7.26
C SER A 312 24.81 28.01 7.67
N LYS A 313 25.38 28.19 8.86
CA LYS A 313 26.24 29.32 9.15
C LYS A 313 27.67 28.87 8.86
N PHE A 314 28.02 28.90 7.58
CA PHE A 314 29.43 29.06 7.22
C PHE A 314 29.69 30.56 7.22
N GLU A 315 29.93 31.14 8.39
CA GLU A 315 30.62 32.41 8.47
C GLU A 315 32.04 32.15 7.96
N LEU A 316 32.29 32.46 6.69
CA LEU A 316 33.63 32.62 6.15
C LEU A 316 34.26 33.82 6.86
N GLN A 317 34.79 33.56 8.05
CA GLN A 317 35.64 34.49 8.75
C GLN A 317 36.95 34.55 7.95
N HIS A 318 37.06 35.50 7.03
CA HIS A 318 38.31 35.87 6.40
C HIS A 318 39.26 36.40 7.49
N GLN A 319 39.91 35.49 8.22
CA GLN A 319 41.11 35.85 8.96
C GLN A 319 42.22 36.05 7.93
N THR A 320 42.44 37.29 7.52
CA THR A 320 43.70 37.69 6.89
C THR A 320 44.80 37.51 7.93
N VAL A 321 45.40 36.33 7.96
CA VAL A 321 46.57 36.04 8.79
C VAL A 321 47.72 36.90 8.28
N SER A 322 48.33 37.72 9.14
CA SER A 322 49.43 38.57 8.72
C SER A 322 50.62 37.73 8.22
N PRO A 323 51.40 38.21 7.22
CA PRO A 323 52.46 37.43 6.58
C PRO A 323 53.56 36.93 7.54
N SER A 324 53.70 37.58 8.71
CA SER A 324 54.66 37.19 9.74
C SER A 324 54.26 35.92 10.50
N ARG A 325 52.95 35.63 10.63
CA ARG A 325 52.45 34.46 11.36
C ARG A 325 52.56 33.17 10.53
N VAL A 326 52.39 33.25 9.22
CA VAL A 326 52.58 32.13 8.28
C VAL A 326 54.05 31.71 8.23
N ARG A 327 54.98 32.67 8.36
CA ARG A 327 56.43 32.43 8.33
C ARG A 327 56.94 31.69 9.56
N GLN A 328 56.24 31.77 10.69
CA GLN A 328 56.55 31.01 11.91
C GLN A 328 56.02 29.56 11.88
N MET A 329 54.94 29.30 11.14
CA MET A 329 54.29 27.99 11.11
C MET A 329 54.97 26.99 10.16
N PHE A 330 55.66 27.47 9.12
CA PHE A 330 56.31 26.62 8.11
C PHE A 330 57.75 27.09 7.81
N PRO A 331 58.73 26.79 8.68
CA PRO A 331 60.11 27.28 8.52
C PRO A 331 60.89 26.64 7.37
N ARG A 332 60.34 25.64 6.64
CA ARG A 332 61.08 24.86 5.62
C ARG A 332 60.30 24.55 4.34
N HIS A 333 59.39 25.42 3.90
CA HIS A 333 58.74 25.27 2.58
C HIS A 333 59.48 26.08 1.48
N PRO A 334 59.59 25.59 0.22
CA PRO A 334 60.47 26.17 -0.82
C PRO A 334 60.01 27.52 -1.40
N TRP A 335 58.87 28.07 -0.97
CA TRP A 335 58.31 29.30 -1.52
C TRP A 335 58.79 30.58 -0.83
N THR A 336 59.81 30.50 0.05
CA THR A 336 60.31 31.65 0.83
C THR A 336 61.52 32.36 0.24
N THR A 337 62.03 31.95 -0.93
CA THR A 337 63.08 32.71 -1.62
C THR A 337 62.48 33.93 -2.34
N PRO A 338 62.94 35.16 -2.04
CA PRO A 338 62.44 36.34 -2.73
C PRO A 338 62.96 36.33 -4.17
N LYS A 339 62.04 36.23 -5.14
CA LYS A 339 62.35 36.53 -6.54
C LYS A 339 62.55 38.04 -6.64
N ARG A 340 63.81 38.45 -6.76
CA ARG A 340 64.23 39.82 -7.07
C ARG A 340 63.77 40.11 -8.50
N MET A 341 62.72 40.92 -8.68
CA MET A 341 62.43 41.51 -9.99
C MET A 341 63.53 42.55 -10.24
N SER A 342 64.42 42.25 -11.20
CA SER A 342 65.33 43.24 -11.76
C SER A 342 64.61 43.90 -12.93
N ASP A 343 64.37 45.21 -12.80
CA ASP A 343 64.20 46.10 -13.93
C ASP A 343 65.47 46.01 -14.79
N GLU A 344 65.31 45.62 -16.07
CA GLU A 344 66.01 46.18 -17.23
C GLU A 344 65.80 45.29 -18.47
N ASN A 345 65.41 45.97 -19.55
CA ASN A 345 65.40 45.54 -20.96
C ASN A 345 64.16 44.79 -21.48
N LEU A 346 63.16 45.55 -21.97
CA LEU A 346 63.01 45.71 -23.43
C LEU A 346 62.06 46.87 -23.78
N ILE A 347 62.70 47.95 -24.22
CA ILE A 347 62.16 49.09 -24.93
C ILE A 347 61.89 48.64 -26.38
N ILE A 348 60.77 49.08 -27.00
CA ILE A 348 60.65 49.71 -28.33
C ILE A 348 59.21 49.53 -28.91
N GLN A 349 58.62 50.68 -29.28
CA GLN A 349 57.46 50.94 -30.17
C GLN A 349 56.04 50.55 -29.68
N ALA A 350 55.01 51.40 -29.77
CA ALA A 350 54.86 52.68 -30.46
C ALA A 350 53.81 53.59 -29.78
N ARG A 351 54.04 54.87 -29.98
CA ARG A 351 53.32 56.06 -29.51
C ARG A 351 52.20 56.42 -30.51
N GLY A 352 51.08 56.92 -30.02
CA GLY A 352 50.02 57.60 -30.80
C GLY A 352 48.65 56.91 -30.64
N GLY A 353 47.56 57.55 -30.21
CA GLY A 353 47.26 58.98 -30.20
C GLY A 353 46.22 59.38 -29.15
N SER A 354 46.22 60.68 -28.89
CA SER A 354 45.29 61.44 -28.08
C SER A 354 44.27 62.11 -29.00
N GLY A 355 43.02 62.21 -28.53
CA GLY A 355 42.18 63.39 -28.76
C GLY A 355 41.13 63.28 -29.86
N SER A 356 39.86 63.23 -29.46
CA SER A 356 38.92 64.36 -29.56
C SER A 356 37.56 63.96 -29.00
#